data_AF-D2W4S9-F1
#
_entry.id   AF-D2W4S9-F1
#
_cell.length_a   1.000
_cell.length_b   1.000
_cell.length_c   1.000
_cell.angle_alpha   90.00
_cell.angle_beta   90.00
_cell.angle_gamma   90.00
#
_symmetry.space_group_name_H-M   'P 1'
#
loop_
_entity.id
_entity.type
_entity.pdbx_description
1 polymer ?
#
loop_
_entity_poly.entity_id
_entity_poly.type
_entity_poly.pdbx_seq_one_letter_code
_entity_poly.pdbx_strand_id
1 'polypeptide(L)'
;MCSGEKVDIEIFNPAAQKIFGYNQTETIGRSLYQLFEKNEQSKIKNLIDEMLVNAARGDSKGDSIELECIRKNQTSFPSRVNIFATLHNSQSIVTCFIKDITTEKKHNSLLTEEKKHSEELLLNILPSAVASKLKSGETYIAEKFNDVSCFFSDMVGFTKLSTGIQASELVQMLNEIVIGFDDLTDKYNLEKIKTIGDSYFCVGGLHGLNAQSDHPERILRFSIDTFDVLQRFNSKSGKQPSEQINIRVGINTGSVIAGVIGRKKFAYDLWGDTINTASRMESNSIPGRIQISRSTYERVYDLGFTFEERHLNVKGKGECIAYMLHEKHHTPALVPSFTDMLRTSLNILQKKNSANLETLNEPKTPTRNNDNITLTINQEAYLSPNNTLE
;
A
#
# COMPACT_ATOMS: atom_id res chain seq x y z
N MET A 1 -44.40 21.94 24.62
CA MET A 1 -44.66 21.77 26.05
C MET A 1 -45.64 20.64 26.21
N CYS A 2 -45.39 19.75 27.15
CA CYS A 2 -46.17 18.56 27.40
C CYS A 2 -46.48 18.46 28.89
N SER A 3 -47.60 17.84 29.25
CA SER A 3 -47.98 17.63 30.65
C SER A 3 -48.69 16.28 30.83
N GLY A 4 -48.93 15.91 32.09
CA GLY A 4 -49.64 14.69 32.47
C GLY A 4 -48.78 13.42 32.43
N GLU A 5 -49.35 12.30 32.90
CA GLU A 5 -48.63 11.02 33.07
C GLU A 5 -48.14 10.40 31.74
N LYS A 6 -48.75 10.74 30.61
CA LYS A 6 -48.38 10.24 29.27
C LYS A 6 -47.52 11.21 28.45
N VAL A 7 -47.16 12.36 29.04
CA VAL A 7 -46.39 13.43 28.38
C VAL A 7 -47.09 13.86 27.08
N ASP A 8 -48.37 14.22 27.21
CA ASP A 8 -49.19 14.63 26.08
C ASP A 8 -48.88 16.07 25.69
N ILE A 9 -48.81 16.34 24.38
CA ILE A 9 -48.45 17.65 23.85
C ILE A 9 -49.59 18.64 24.14
N GLU A 10 -49.30 19.70 24.88
CA GLU A 10 -50.24 20.80 25.14
C GLU A 10 -49.97 22.01 24.25
N ILE A 11 -48.69 22.30 24.01
CA ILE A 11 -48.26 23.44 23.18
C ILE A 11 -47.31 22.93 22.10
N PHE A 12 -47.70 23.20 20.85
CA PHE A 12 -46.93 22.92 19.65
C PHE A 12 -46.83 24.18 18.78
N ASN A 13 -45.67 24.84 18.85
CA ASN A 13 -45.47 26.17 18.28
C ASN A 13 -45.37 26.14 16.73
N PRO A 14 -45.49 27.29 16.04
CA PRO A 14 -45.42 27.35 14.58
C PRO A 14 -44.11 26.80 13.97
N ALA A 15 -42.98 26.93 14.69
CA ALA A 15 -41.71 26.37 14.24
C ALA A 15 -41.75 24.83 14.20
N ALA A 16 -42.31 24.18 15.21
CA ALA A 16 -42.47 22.74 15.25
C ALA A 16 -43.48 22.26 14.19
N GLN A 17 -44.55 23.02 13.93
CA GLN A 17 -45.48 22.74 12.83
C GLN A 17 -44.76 22.71 11.47
N LYS A 18 -43.87 23.68 11.23
CA LYS A 18 -43.08 23.73 10.00
C LYS A 18 -42.09 22.57 9.86
N ILE A 19 -41.44 22.16 10.96
CA ILE A 19 -40.44 21.08 10.95
C ILE A 19 -41.11 19.70 10.74
N PHE A 20 -42.19 19.44 11.47
CA PHE A 20 -42.85 18.12 11.49
C PHE A 20 -43.98 17.98 10.46
N GLY A 21 -44.53 19.09 9.96
CA GLY A 21 -45.64 19.11 8.99
C GLY A 21 -47.03 18.84 9.58
N TYR A 22 -47.18 18.85 10.90
CA TYR A 22 -48.48 18.74 11.58
C TYR A 22 -49.09 20.10 11.89
N ASN A 23 -50.42 20.17 11.88
CA ASN A 23 -51.15 21.31 12.41
C ASN A 23 -51.30 21.22 13.95
N GLN A 24 -51.56 22.34 14.61
CA GLN A 24 -51.75 22.38 16.07
C GLN A 24 -52.90 21.48 16.54
N THR A 25 -54.03 21.50 15.83
CA THR A 25 -55.21 20.67 16.14
C THR A 25 -54.96 19.18 15.98
N GLU A 26 -53.97 18.80 15.18
CA GLU A 26 -53.60 17.39 14.96
C GLU A 26 -52.61 16.88 16.02
N THR A 27 -51.94 17.77 16.74
CA THR A 27 -50.83 17.43 17.65
C THR A 27 -51.18 17.56 19.12
N ILE A 28 -52.07 18.50 19.48
CA ILE A 28 -52.52 18.64 20.88
C ILE A 28 -53.20 17.35 21.34
N GLY A 29 -52.83 16.87 22.53
CA GLY A 29 -53.34 15.64 23.13
C GLY A 29 -52.74 14.35 22.58
N ARG A 30 -51.78 14.42 21.63
CA ARG A 30 -50.97 13.27 21.25
C ARG A 30 -49.77 13.13 22.17
N SER A 31 -49.33 11.89 22.36
CA SER A 31 -48.10 11.61 23.10
C SER A 31 -46.87 12.14 22.35
N LEU A 32 -45.98 12.82 23.07
CA LEU A 32 -44.71 13.34 22.56
C LEU A 32 -43.88 12.28 21.82
N TYR A 33 -43.91 11.03 22.29
CA TYR A 33 -43.11 9.93 21.74
C TYR A 33 -43.43 9.63 20.27
N GLN A 34 -44.62 9.99 19.77
CA GLN A 34 -45.00 9.78 18.38
C GLN A 34 -44.22 10.66 17.38
N LEU A 35 -43.52 11.69 17.87
CA LEU A 35 -42.65 12.53 17.04
C LEU A 35 -41.29 11.88 16.74
N PHE A 36 -40.97 10.73 17.34
CA PHE A 36 -39.69 10.02 17.22
C PHE A 36 -39.87 8.67 16.54
N GLU A 37 -38.81 8.20 15.85
CA GLU A 37 -38.79 6.84 15.31
C GLU A 37 -38.95 5.78 16.41
N LYS A 38 -39.57 4.65 16.07
CA LYS A 38 -39.95 3.60 17.04
C LYS A 38 -38.77 3.03 17.85
N ASN A 39 -37.60 2.92 17.23
CA ASN A 39 -36.34 2.49 17.86
C ASN A 39 -35.79 3.51 18.87
N GLU A 40 -36.09 4.80 18.71
CA GLU A 40 -35.63 5.89 19.56
C GLU A 40 -36.60 6.21 20.71
N GLN A 41 -37.87 5.79 20.62
CA GLN A 41 -38.91 6.05 21.62
C GLN A 41 -38.56 5.58 23.03
N SER A 42 -37.96 4.39 23.18
CA SER A 42 -37.56 3.87 24.50
C SER A 42 -36.47 4.73 25.14
N LYS A 43 -35.53 5.26 24.34
CA LYS A 43 -34.42 6.09 24.85
C LYS A 43 -34.94 7.41 25.41
N ILE A 44 -35.76 8.11 24.64
CA ILE A 44 -36.34 9.38 25.10
C ILE A 44 -37.32 9.19 26.25
N LYS A 45 -38.07 8.08 26.27
CA LYS A 45 -38.95 7.76 27.40
C LYS A 45 -38.17 7.58 28.69
N ASN A 46 -37.14 6.74 28.68
CA ASN A 46 -36.29 6.50 29.86
C ASN A 46 -35.66 7.82 30.36
N LEU A 47 -35.19 8.67 29.44
CA LEU A 47 -34.62 9.98 29.79
C LEU A 47 -35.65 10.90 30.46
N ILE A 48 -36.86 11.02 29.88
CA ILE A 48 -37.92 11.86 30.46
C ILE A 48 -38.37 11.30 31.82
N ASP A 49 -38.53 9.99 31.96
CA ASP A 49 -38.94 9.34 33.21
C ASP A 49 -37.92 9.63 34.32
N GLU A 50 -36.62 9.52 34.04
CA GLU A 50 -35.55 9.88 34.98
C GLU A 50 -35.60 11.37 35.36
N MET A 51 -35.77 12.26 34.38
CA MET A 51 -35.86 13.69 34.61
C MET A 51 -37.09 14.09 35.46
N LEU A 52 -38.23 13.42 35.27
CA LEU A 52 -39.43 13.65 36.07
C LEU A 52 -39.23 13.24 37.53
N VAL A 53 -38.56 12.11 37.77
CA VAL A 53 -38.20 11.66 39.13
C VAL A 53 -37.26 12.67 39.81
N ASN A 54 -36.28 13.19 39.07
CA ASN A 54 -35.34 14.18 39.60
C ASN A 54 -36.02 15.53 39.88
N ALA A 55 -36.91 15.98 39.00
CA ALA A 55 -37.69 17.21 39.19
C ALA A 55 -38.58 17.13 40.45
N ALA A 56 -39.17 15.97 40.75
CA ALA A 56 -39.96 15.76 41.97
C ALA A 56 -39.12 15.82 43.26
N ARG A 57 -37.81 15.58 43.18
CA ARG A 57 -36.85 15.72 44.29
C ARG A 57 -36.27 17.12 44.41
N GLY A 58 -36.69 18.05 43.55
CA GLY A 58 -36.20 19.43 43.52
C GLY A 58 -34.97 19.66 42.64
N ASP A 59 -34.48 18.66 41.88
CA ASP A 59 -33.36 18.81 40.94
C ASP A 59 -33.89 18.95 39.50
N SER A 60 -33.99 20.20 39.03
CA SER A 60 -34.52 20.53 37.69
C SER A 60 -33.38 20.83 36.72
N LYS A 61 -32.70 19.80 36.22
CA LYS A 61 -31.69 19.93 35.16
C LYS A 61 -32.26 19.60 33.79
N GLY A 62 -31.78 20.31 32.78
CA GLY A 62 -32.03 19.97 31.39
C GLY A 62 -31.00 18.98 30.84
N ASP A 63 -31.40 18.18 29.87
CA ASP A 63 -30.51 17.26 29.16
C ASP A 63 -30.67 17.39 27.63
N SER A 64 -29.66 16.97 26.88
CA SER A 64 -29.61 17.05 25.42
C SER A 64 -29.32 15.69 24.82
N ILE A 65 -30.15 15.28 23.86
CA ILE A 65 -30.00 13.99 23.17
C ILE A 65 -30.20 14.17 21.65
N GLU A 66 -29.42 13.45 20.85
CA GLU A 66 -29.65 13.37 19.41
C GLU A 66 -30.51 12.15 19.07
N LEU A 67 -31.64 12.38 18.39
CA LEU A 67 -32.64 11.36 18.06
C LEU A 67 -33.15 11.53 16.63
N GLU A 68 -33.60 10.44 16.03
CA GLU A 68 -34.32 10.44 14.77
C GLU A 68 -35.80 10.79 15.00
N CYS A 69 -36.23 11.91 14.44
CA CYS A 69 -37.61 12.38 14.46
C CYS A 69 -38.34 11.99 13.18
N ILE A 70 -39.65 11.76 13.26
CA ILE A 70 -40.48 11.41 12.09
C ILE A 70 -41.47 12.53 11.76
N ARG A 71 -41.47 12.95 10.49
CA ARG A 71 -42.41 13.95 9.96
C ARG A 71 -43.78 13.32 9.62
N LYS A 72 -44.81 14.13 9.43
CA LYS A 72 -46.17 13.70 9.03
C LYS A 72 -46.18 12.86 7.75
N ASN A 73 -45.30 13.19 6.80
CA ASN A 73 -45.11 12.44 5.55
C ASN A 73 -44.27 11.16 5.70
N GLN A 74 -44.00 10.72 6.93
CA GLN A 74 -43.23 9.53 7.29
C GLN A 74 -41.73 9.59 6.94
N THR A 75 -41.17 10.76 6.62
CA THR A 75 -39.71 10.89 6.46
C THR A 75 -39.02 11.13 7.80
N SER A 76 -37.91 10.42 8.03
CA SER A 76 -37.07 10.66 9.21
C SER A 76 -36.16 11.88 9.02
N PHE A 77 -35.71 12.45 10.13
CA PHE A 77 -34.58 13.36 10.18
C PHE A 77 -33.87 13.32 11.52
N PRO A 78 -32.54 13.52 11.51
CA PRO A 78 -31.78 13.66 12.73
C PRO A 78 -32.13 14.99 13.40
N SER A 79 -32.34 14.93 14.71
CA SER A 79 -32.67 16.09 15.52
C SER A 79 -31.83 16.13 16.80
N ARG A 80 -31.55 17.33 17.29
CA ARG A 80 -31.06 17.56 18.65
C ARG A 80 -32.22 18.01 19.51
N VAL A 81 -32.50 17.27 20.58
CA VAL A 81 -33.64 17.46 21.46
C VAL A 81 -33.12 17.87 22.83
N ASN A 82 -33.39 19.12 23.21
CA ASN A 82 -33.12 19.60 24.56
C ASN A 82 -34.40 19.49 25.39
N ILE A 83 -34.33 18.75 26.50
CA ILE A 83 -35.47 18.41 27.34
C ILE A 83 -35.27 19.08 28.70
N PHE A 84 -36.34 19.65 29.24
CA PHE A 84 -36.41 20.21 30.59
C PHE A 84 -37.68 19.69 31.25
N ALA A 85 -37.55 19.16 32.46
CA ALA A 85 -38.68 18.74 33.28
C ALA A 85 -38.73 19.61 34.55
N THR A 86 -39.91 20.14 34.87
CA THR A 86 -40.15 20.92 36.07
C THR A 86 -41.48 20.53 36.71
N LEU A 87 -41.59 20.72 38.02
CA LEU A 87 -42.84 20.53 38.75
C LEU A 87 -43.43 21.90 39.13
N HIS A 88 -44.64 22.19 38.70
CA HIS A 88 -45.35 23.43 39.02
C HIS A 88 -46.76 23.12 39.52
N ASN A 89 -47.12 23.59 40.71
CA ASN A 89 -48.42 23.33 41.35
C ASN A 89 -48.83 21.84 41.37
N SER A 90 -47.88 20.94 41.68
CA SER A 90 -48.05 19.47 41.67
C SER A 90 -48.33 18.86 40.28
N GLN A 91 -48.14 19.61 39.20
CA GLN A 91 -48.22 19.12 37.83
C GLN A 91 -46.83 19.11 37.18
N SER A 92 -46.45 17.97 36.60
CA SER A 92 -45.21 17.82 35.85
C SER A 92 -45.33 18.47 34.48
N ILE A 93 -44.39 19.35 34.15
CA ILE A 93 -44.29 20.04 32.87
C ILE A 93 -42.99 19.64 32.20
N VAL A 94 -43.09 19.13 30.97
CA VAL A 94 -41.93 18.81 30.13
C VAL A 94 -41.87 19.79 28.95
N THR A 95 -40.74 20.46 28.80
CA THR A 95 -40.47 21.35 27.66
C THR A 95 -39.37 20.74 26.80
N CYS A 96 -39.63 20.61 25.50
CA CYS A 96 -38.68 20.08 24.52
C CYS A 96 -38.40 21.14 23.45
N PHE A 97 -37.12 21.37 23.16
CA PHE A 97 -36.66 22.14 22.01
C PHE A 97 -36.03 21.18 21.01
N ILE A 98 -36.64 21.06 19.83
CA ILE A 98 -36.20 20.16 18.78
C ILE A 98 -35.58 20.99 17.65
N LYS A 99 -34.29 20.76 17.38
CA LYS A 99 -33.56 21.36 16.26
C LYS A 99 -33.32 20.29 15.20
N ASP A 100 -33.77 20.52 13.97
CA ASP A 100 -33.37 19.72 12.82
C ASP A 100 -31.87 19.96 12.54
N ILE A 101 -31.06 18.91 12.63
CA ILE A 101 -29.60 18.96 12.44
C ILE A 101 -29.16 18.30 11.14
N THR A 102 -30.08 18.06 10.19
CA THR A 102 -29.78 17.42 8.90
C THR A 102 -28.69 18.17 8.12
N THR A 103 -28.78 19.50 8.06
CA THR A 103 -27.80 20.34 7.37
C THR A 103 -26.44 20.35 8.07
N GLU A 104 -26.44 20.38 9.41
CA GLU A 104 -25.23 20.34 10.26
C GLU A 104 -24.51 18.99 10.09
N LYS A 105 -25.23 17.87 10.18
CA LYS A 105 -24.68 16.53 9.95
C LYS A 105 -24.14 16.36 8.53
N LYS A 106 -24.88 16.82 7.51
CA LYS A 106 -24.42 16.77 6.11
C LYS A 106 -23.18 17.63 5.87
N HIS A 107 -23.11 18.81 6.48
CA HIS A 107 -21.92 19.66 6.35
C HIS A 107 -20.71 19.04 7.04
N ASN A 108 -20.89 18.51 8.26
CA ASN A 108 -19.83 17.82 8.99
C ASN A 108 -19.33 16.57 8.27
N SER A 109 -20.22 15.80 7.62
CA SER A 109 -19.79 14.62 6.84
C SER A 109 -18.95 15.03 5.64
N LEU A 110 -19.38 16.04 4.87
CA LEU A 110 -18.63 16.57 3.73
C LEU A 110 -17.27 17.13 4.16
N LEU A 111 -17.21 17.90 5.26
CA LEU A 111 -15.95 18.38 5.82
C LEU A 111 -15.02 17.24 6.25
N THR A 112 -15.57 16.17 6.81
CA THR A 112 -14.79 15.00 7.23
C THR A 112 -14.22 14.26 6.02
N GLU A 113 -15.02 14.09 4.96
CA GLU A 113 -14.58 13.50 3.69
C GLU A 113 -13.50 14.35 3.01
N GLU A 114 -13.70 15.67 2.91
CA GLU A 114 -12.72 16.59 2.33
C GLU A 114 -11.41 16.60 3.14
N LYS A 115 -11.51 16.62 4.47
CA LYS A 115 -10.34 16.55 5.35
C LYS A 115 -9.59 15.23 5.15
N LYS A 116 -10.31 14.11 5.13
CA LYS A 116 -9.71 12.78 4.90
C LYS A 116 -8.99 12.73 3.55
N HIS A 117 -9.65 13.21 2.49
CA HIS A 117 -9.07 13.24 1.16
C HIS A 117 -7.81 14.11 1.09
N SER A 118 -7.84 15.29 1.73
CA SER A 118 -6.68 16.18 1.84
C SER A 118 -5.51 15.55 2.61
N GLU A 119 -5.82 14.79 3.67
CA GLU A 119 -4.80 14.07 4.44
C GLU A 119 -4.15 12.93 3.64
N GLU A 120 -4.94 12.14 2.91
CA GLU A 120 -4.43 11.08 2.03
C GLU A 120 -3.52 11.66 0.95
N LEU A 121 -3.91 12.76 0.31
CA LEU A 121 -3.08 13.43 -0.70
C LEU A 121 -1.76 13.97 -0.12
N LEU A 122 -1.80 14.51 1.10
CA LEU A 122 -0.58 14.99 1.77
C LEU A 122 0.38 13.83 2.07
N LEU A 123 -0.15 12.69 2.52
CA LEU A 123 0.64 11.49 2.85
C LEU A 123 1.22 10.80 1.60
N ASN A 124 0.60 10.98 0.43
CA ASN A 124 1.18 10.53 -0.84
C ASN A 124 2.41 11.35 -1.27
N ILE A 125 2.63 12.54 -0.69
CA ILE A 125 3.73 13.44 -1.05
C ILE A 125 4.83 13.43 0.02
N LEU A 126 4.46 13.26 1.29
CA LEU A 126 5.39 13.33 2.42
C LEU A 126 5.17 12.16 3.38
N PRO A 127 6.25 11.59 3.93
CA PRO A 127 6.14 10.60 5.00
C PRO A 127 5.33 11.14 6.19
N SER A 128 4.53 10.29 6.84
CA SER A 128 3.61 10.69 7.91
C SER A 128 4.29 11.44 9.07
N ALA A 129 5.51 11.02 9.45
CA ALA A 129 6.29 11.68 10.48
C ALA A 129 6.66 13.13 10.09
N VAL A 130 6.98 13.36 8.82
CA VAL A 130 7.33 14.67 8.27
C VAL A 130 6.09 15.56 8.11
N ALA A 131 4.99 14.98 7.61
CA ALA A 131 3.71 15.69 7.47
C ALA A 131 3.20 16.19 8.83
N SER A 132 3.35 15.39 9.89
CA SER A 132 2.97 15.76 11.26
C SER A 132 3.79 16.94 11.79
N LYS A 133 5.11 16.93 11.57
CA LYS A 133 6.01 18.04 11.92
C LYS A 133 5.63 19.34 11.20
N LEU A 134 5.39 19.28 9.88
CA LEU A 134 4.93 20.46 9.12
C LEU A 134 3.58 20.99 9.60
N LYS A 135 2.62 20.11 9.91
CA LYS A 135 1.30 20.49 10.46
C LYS A 135 1.43 21.20 11.81
N SER A 136 2.45 20.88 12.60
CA SER A 136 2.73 21.54 13.89
C SER A 136 3.36 22.93 13.74
N GLY A 137 3.69 23.36 12.52
CA GLY A 137 4.31 24.65 12.23
C GLY A 137 5.84 24.62 12.18
N GLU A 138 6.46 23.43 12.25
CA GLU A 138 7.90 23.29 12.08
C GLU A 138 8.28 23.58 10.62
N THR A 139 9.21 24.51 10.42
CA THR A 139 9.60 24.97 9.07
C THR A 139 10.97 24.44 8.64
N TYR A 140 11.79 23.98 9.58
CA TYR A 140 13.09 23.38 9.32
C TYR A 140 13.09 21.95 9.84
N ILE A 141 12.95 21.00 8.92
CA ILE A 141 12.97 19.57 9.25
C ILE A 141 14.26 19.00 8.69
N ALA A 142 15.19 18.64 9.57
CA ALA A 142 16.41 17.93 9.26
C ALA A 142 16.69 16.90 10.36
N GLU A 143 16.79 15.64 10.01
CA GLU A 143 16.91 14.52 10.93
C GLU A 143 18.05 13.60 10.50
N LYS A 144 18.91 13.23 11.46
CA LYS A 144 20.05 12.36 11.20
C LYS A 144 19.68 10.91 11.47
N PHE A 145 19.91 10.05 10.49
CA PHE A 145 19.81 8.61 10.61
C PHE A 145 21.21 8.02 10.47
N ASN A 146 21.60 7.17 11.42
CA ASN A 146 22.96 6.62 11.44
C ASN A 146 23.09 5.35 10.58
N ASP A 147 22.00 4.63 10.34
CA ASP A 147 21.98 3.35 9.63
C ASP A 147 20.81 3.33 8.65
N VAL A 148 21.11 3.56 7.36
CA VAL A 148 20.13 3.56 6.26
C VAL A 148 20.73 2.83 5.08
N SER A 149 19.99 1.88 4.52
CA SER A 149 20.31 1.24 3.24
C SER A 149 19.65 2.04 2.12
N CYS A 150 20.41 2.38 1.10
CA CYS A 150 19.96 3.16 -0.05
C CYS A 150 20.05 2.31 -1.32
N PHE A 151 18.95 2.23 -2.06
CA PHE A 151 18.86 1.59 -3.37
C PHE A 151 18.79 2.66 -4.46
N PHE A 152 19.63 2.54 -5.48
CA PHE A 152 19.51 3.31 -6.73
C PHE A 152 19.40 2.35 -7.90
N SER A 153 18.47 2.62 -8.80
CA SER A 153 18.46 2.03 -10.14
C SER A 153 18.44 3.08 -11.21
N ASP A 154 18.94 2.73 -12.40
CA ASP A 154 18.91 3.56 -13.61
C ASP A 154 18.64 2.71 -14.85
N MET A 155 17.87 3.21 -15.82
CA MET A 155 17.52 2.45 -17.01
C MET A 155 18.67 2.46 -18.04
N VAL A 156 19.01 1.27 -18.52
CA VAL A 156 20.11 1.11 -19.47
C VAL A 156 19.71 1.68 -20.82
N GLY A 157 20.46 2.68 -21.31
CA GLY A 157 20.25 3.26 -22.63
C GLY A 157 19.02 4.15 -22.75
N PHE A 158 18.47 4.63 -21.62
CA PHE A 158 17.26 5.45 -21.60
C PHE A 158 17.32 6.67 -22.51
N THR A 159 18.42 7.43 -22.50
CA THR A 159 18.57 8.61 -23.37
C THR A 159 18.35 8.25 -24.84
N LYS A 160 18.91 7.14 -25.31
CA LYS A 160 18.72 6.66 -26.68
C LYS A 160 17.27 6.24 -26.92
N LEU A 161 16.69 5.48 -25.99
CA LEU A 161 15.30 5.06 -26.05
C LEU A 161 14.35 6.27 -26.14
N SER A 162 14.54 7.28 -25.29
CA SER A 162 13.70 8.48 -25.21
C SER A 162 13.68 9.34 -26.47
N THR A 163 14.69 9.21 -27.35
CA THR A 163 14.73 9.94 -28.63
C THR A 163 13.88 9.29 -29.71
N GLY A 164 13.61 7.98 -29.61
CA GLY A 164 12.91 7.20 -30.64
C GLY A 164 11.44 6.89 -30.31
N ILE A 165 10.99 7.21 -29.10
CA ILE A 165 9.65 6.88 -28.59
C ILE A 165 8.82 8.15 -28.40
N GLN A 166 7.50 8.05 -28.57
CA GLN A 166 6.62 9.17 -28.27
C GLN A 166 6.63 9.48 -26.76
N ALA A 167 6.60 10.77 -26.41
CA ALA A 167 6.66 11.20 -25.01
C ALA A 167 5.55 10.59 -24.14
N SER A 168 4.34 10.42 -24.68
CA SER A 168 3.23 9.76 -23.98
C SER A 168 3.51 8.30 -23.68
N GLU A 169 4.04 7.55 -24.64
CA GLU A 169 4.41 6.14 -24.49
C GLU A 169 5.59 5.98 -23.51
N LEU A 170 6.55 6.90 -23.53
CA LEU A 170 7.66 6.95 -22.58
C LEU A 170 7.16 7.12 -21.14
N VAL A 171 6.25 8.07 -20.92
CA VAL A 171 5.66 8.33 -19.61
C VAL A 171 4.83 7.12 -19.14
N GLN A 172 4.07 6.48 -20.04
CA GLN A 172 3.31 5.28 -19.71
C GLN A 172 4.22 4.12 -19.31
N MET A 173 5.31 3.89 -20.05
CA MET A 173 6.32 2.88 -19.73
C MET A 173 6.94 3.13 -18.35
N LEU A 174 7.39 4.37 -18.08
CA LEU A 174 7.94 4.75 -16.79
C LEU A 174 6.93 4.51 -15.68
N ASN A 175 5.67 4.90 -15.89
CA ASN A 175 4.61 4.75 -14.90
C ASN A 175 4.33 3.26 -14.57
N GLU A 176 4.25 2.36 -15.56
CA GLU A 176 4.02 0.94 -15.30
C GLU A 176 5.17 0.31 -14.49
N ILE A 177 6.43 0.64 -14.82
CA ILE A 177 7.60 0.12 -14.10
C ILE A 177 7.66 0.69 -12.68
N VAL A 178 7.45 2.00 -12.53
CA VAL A 178 7.47 2.68 -11.22
C VAL A 178 6.38 2.16 -10.32
N ILE A 179 5.14 1.94 -10.81
CA ILE A 179 4.08 1.31 -10.01
C ILE A 179 4.51 -0.07 -9.53
N GLY A 180 5.11 -0.89 -10.40
CA GLY A 180 5.63 -2.20 -9.98
C GLY A 180 6.72 -2.12 -8.91
N PHE A 181 7.52 -1.06 -8.88
CA PHE A 181 8.50 -0.83 -7.81
C PHE A 181 7.85 -0.27 -6.54
N ASP A 182 6.83 0.59 -6.68
CA ASP A 182 6.06 1.13 -5.55
C ASP A 182 5.38 -0.03 -4.77
N ASP A 183 4.75 -0.98 -5.48
CA ASP A 183 4.17 -2.19 -4.89
C ASP A 183 5.21 -3.01 -4.09
N LEU A 184 6.45 -3.07 -4.59
CA LEU A 184 7.55 -3.74 -3.89
C LEU A 184 8.01 -2.93 -2.66
N THR A 185 7.98 -1.59 -2.70
CA THR A 185 8.31 -0.80 -1.51
C THR A 185 7.33 -1.06 -0.37
N ASP A 186 6.04 -1.22 -0.67
CA ASP A 186 5.03 -1.62 0.31
C ASP A 186 5.30 -3.03 0.85
N LYS A 187 5.57 -4.00 -0.05
CA LYS A 187 5.88 -5.40 0.32
C LYS A 187 7.07 -5.51 1.27
N TYR A 188 8.12 -4.73 1.05
CA TYR A 188 9.37 -4.78 1.81
C TYR A 188 9.48 -3.71 2.90
N ASN A 189 8.41 -2.96 3.18
CA ASN A 189 8.42 -1.84 4.15
C ASN A 189 9.58 -0.86 3.89
N LEU A 190 9.74 -0.46 2.63
CA LEU A 190 10.74 0.50 2.15
C LEU A 190 10.08 1.85 1.86
N GLU A 191 10.85 2.93 1.94
CA GLU A 191 10.37 4.28 1.68
C GLU A 191 10.86 4.72 0.31
N LYS A 192 9.94 4.99 -0.61
CA LYS A 192 10.25 5.65 -1.87
C LYS A 192 10.61 7.10 -1.59
N ILE A 193 11.76 7.55 -2.08
CA ILE A 193 12.17 8.95 -1.93
C ILE A 193 11.74 9.77 -3.14
N LYS A 194 12.17 9.35 -4.33
CA LYS A 194 11.85 10.03 -5.59
C LYS A 194 12.23 9.19 -6.80
N THR A 195 11.70 9.60 -7.93
CA THR A 195 12.26 9.27 -9.25
C THR A 195 13.10 10.44 -9.74
N ILE A 196 14.18 10.16 -10.47
CA ILE A 196 15.04 11.17 -11.10
C ILE A 196 15.18 10.81 -12.57
N GLY A 197 14.28 11.34 -13.40
CA GLY A 197 14.20 10.89 -14.80
C GLY A 197 13.83 9.41 -14.86
N ASP A 198 14.76 8.59 -15.34
CA ASP A 198 14.66 7.13 -15.43
C ASP A 198 15.26 6.37 -14.25
N SER A 199 15.82 7.09 -13.27
CA SER A 199 16.32 6.48 -12.04
C SER A 199 15.23 6.36 -10.96
N TYR A 200 15.30 5.30 -10.15
CA TYR A 200 14.43 5.08 -8.99
C TYR A 200 15.27 5.05 -7.70
N PHE A 201 14.83 5.78 -6.67
CA PHE A 201 15.51 5.88 -5.38
C PHE A 201 14.55 5.56 -4.22
N CYS A 202 14.89 4.51 -3.46
CA CYS A 202 14.22 4.15 -2.21
C CYS A 202 15.22 3.77 -1.12
N VAL A 203 14.74 3.73 0.12
CA VAL A 203 15.56 3.47 1.30
C VAL A 203 14.88 2.59 2.35
N GLY A 204 15.70 1.94 3.17
CA GLY A 204 15.30 1.32 4.43
C GLY A 204 16.16 1.85 5.60
N GLY A 205 15.61 1.94 6.81
CA GLY A 205 16.27 2.46 8.02
C GLY A 205 15.78 3.83 8.52
N LEU A 206 14.65 4.35 8.02
CA LEU A 206 14.07 5.64 8.42
C LEU A 206 13.13 5.52 9.64
N HIS A 207 11.81 5.59 9.45
CA HIS A 207 10.81 5.68 10.54
C HIS A 207 9.90 4.43 10.59
N GLY A 208 9.28 4.18 11.75
CA GLY A 208 8.25 3.13 11.89
C GLY A 208 8.77 1.73 11.55
N LEU A 209 8.02 0.97 10.73
CA LEU A 209 8.42 -0.36 10.25
C LEU A 209 9.69 -0.33 9.39
N ASN A 210 10.00 0.82 8.76
CA ASN A 210 11.19 0.98 7.96
C ASN A 210 12.49 1.00 8.80
N ALA A 211 12.40 1.33 10.10
CA ALA A 211 13.55 1.48 11.02
C ALA A 211 14.15 0.15 11.53
N GLN A 212 13.57 -1.01 11.17
CA GLN A 212 14.04 -2.31 11.63
C GLN A 212 15.41 -2.66 11.02
N SER A 213 16.30 -3.27 11.82
CA SER A 213 17.72 -3.48 11.51
C SER A 213 18.01 -4.44 10.35
N ASP A 214 17.02 -5.22 9.92
CA ASP A 214 17.00 -6.08 8.73
C ASP A 214 16.79 -5.29 7.42
N HIS A 215 16.73 -3.95 7.48
CA HIS A 215 16.60 -3.11 6.27
C HIS A 215 17.61 -3.42 5.15
N PRO A 216 18.87 -3.83 5.37
CA PRO A 216 19.78 -4.21 4.28
C PRO A 216 19.32 -5.48 3.56
N GLU A 217 18.78 -6.46 4.29
CA GLU A 217 18.20 -7.67 3.71
C GLU A 217 16.96 -7.34 2.89
N ARG A 218 16.03 -6.55 3.45
CA ARG A 218 14.80 -6.16 2.74
C ARG A 218 15.10 -5.41 1.46
N ILE A 219 16.08 -4.49 1.47
CA ILE A 219 16.51 -3.79 0.25
C ILE A 219 17.15 -4.72 -0.77
N LEU A 220 17.94 -5.72 -0.33
CA LEU A 220 18.54 -6.69 -1.25
C LEU A 220 17.47 -7.56 -1.91
N ARG A 221 16.48 -8.04 -1.13
CA ARG A 221 15.34 -8.81 -1.66
C ARG A 221 14.45 -7.99 -2.58
N PHE A 222 14.15 -6.74 -2.21
CA PHE A 222 13.50 -5.77 -3.08
C PHE A 222 14.25 -5.64 -4.41
N SER A 223 15.58 -5.51 -4.37
CA SER A 223 16.41 -5.38 -5.56
C SER A 223 16.33 -6.60 -6.47
N ILE A 224 16.28 -7.81 -5.90
CA ILE A 224 16.08 -9.05 -6.65
C ILE A 224 14.71 -9.03 -7.36
N ASP A 225 13.65 -8.73 -6.61
CA ASP A 225 12.27 -8.73 -7.11
C ASP A 225 12.02 -7.65 -8.20
N THR A 226 12.82 -6.57 -8.22
CA THR A 226 12.71 -5.55 -9.30
C THR A 226 12.98 -6.16 -10.69
N PHE A 227 13.81 -7.20 -10.78
CA PHE A 227 14.06 -7.89 -12.05
C PHE A 227 12.85 -8.71 -12.52
N ASP A 228 12.04 -9.25 -11.60
CA ASP A 228 10.79 -9.92 -11.96
C ASP A 228 9.76 -8.92 -12.52
N VAL A 229 9.70 -7.71 -11.97
CA VAL A 229 8.84 -6.64 -12.49
C VAL A 229 9.23 -6.31 -13.93
N LEU A 230 10.52 -6.12 -14.18
CA LEU A 230 11.03 -5.83 -15.53
C LEU A 230 10.83 -7.00 -16.49
N GLN A 231 11.06 -8.24 -16.05
CA GLN A 231 10.85 -9.42 -16.87
C GLN A 231 9.39 -9.54 -17.30
N ARG A 232 8.43 -9.31 -16.37
CA ARG A 232 6.99 -9.28 -16.70
C ARG A 232 6.65 -8.17 -17.68
N PHE A 233 7.19 -6.97 -17.46
CA PHE A 233 7.01 -5.83 -18.38
C PHE A 233 7.52 -6.16 -19.79
N ASN A 234 8.76 -6.66 -19.89
CA ASN A 234 9.38 -7.03 -21.16
C ASN A 234 8.63 -8.17 -21.86
N SER A 235 8.14 -9.16 -21.11
CA SER A 235 7.33 -10.28 -21.64
C SER A 235 6.05 -9.79 -22.31
N LYS A 236 5.36 -8.80 -21.74
CA LYS A 236 4.14 -8.22 -22.33
C LYS A 236 4.44 -7.40 -23.58
N SER A 237 5.60 -6.76 -23.65
CA SER A 237 5.96 -5.84 -24.73
C SER A 237 6.18 -6.53 -26.08
N GLY A 238 6.58 -7.82 -26.07
CA GLY A 238 6.94 -8.56 -27.28
C GLY A 238 8.16 -8.02 -28.04
N LYS A 239 8.92 -7.09 -27.45
CA LYS A 239 10.08 -6.44 -28.06
C LYS A 239 11.29 -7.36 -28.14
N GLN A 240 12.16 -7.11 -29.12
CA GLN A 240 13.44 -7.83 -29.23
C GLN A 240 14.34 -7.52 -28.02
N PRO A 241 15.26 -8.41 -27.62
CA PRO A 241 16.12 -8.20 -26.45
C PRO A 241 16.89 -6.86 -26.44
N SER A 242 17.25 -6.31 -27.61
CA SER A 242 17.93 -5.02 -27.75
C SER A 242 17.05 -3.80 -27.46
N GLU A 243 15.73 -3.98 -27.42
CA GLU A 243 14.72 -2.94 -27.21
C GLU A 243 13.98 -3.13 -25.87
N GLN A 244 14.32 -4.18 -25.14
CA GLN A 244 13.77 -4.48 -23.82
C GLN A 244 14.44 -3.61 -22.75
N ILE A 245 13.69 -3.36 -21.67
CA ILE A 245 14.15 -2.53 -20.57
C ILE A 245 15.04 -3.36 -19.64
N ASN A 246 16.17 -2.77 -19.29
CA ASN A 246 17.07 -3.31 -18.29
C ASN A 246 17.52 -2.18 -17.37
N ILE A 247 18.00 -2.52 -16.18
CA ILE A 247 18.48 -1.54 -15.20
C ILE A 247 19.88 -1.90 -14.72
N ARG A 248 20.58 -0.89 -14.24
CA ARG A 248 21.70 -1.07 -13.30
C ARG A 248 21.18 -0.84 -11.90
N VAL A 249 21.69 -1.59 -10.93
CA VAL A 249 21.33 -1.44 -9.51
C VAL A 249 22.57 -1.23 -8.67
N GLY A 250 22.48 -0.28 -7.74
CA GLY A 250 23.49 0.06 -6.74
C GLY A 250 22.91 0.16 -5.34
N ILE A 251 23.58 -0.45 -4.35
CA ILE A 251 23.16 -0.42 -2.95
C ILE A 251 24.32 -0.02 -2.04
N ASN A 252 24.07 0.88 -1.08
CA ASN A 252 25.02 1.20 -0.03
C ASN A 252 24.29 1.45 1.30
N THR A 253 24.92 1.08 2.41
CA THR A 253 24.39 1.28 3.78
C THR A 253 25.29 2.24 4.56
N GLY A 254 24.69 3.18 5.29
CA GLY A 254 25.41 4.14 6.13
C GLY A 254 24.54 5.29 6.63
N SER A 255 25.16 6.33 7.21
CA SER A 255 24.42 7.47 7.78
C SER A 255 23.93 8.46 6.72
N VAL A 256 22.78 9.07 6.94
CA VAL A 256 22.17 10.10 6.09
C VAL A 256 21.53 11.20 6.93
N ILE A 257 21.33 12.37 6.32
CA ILE A 257 20.45 13.42 6.82
C ILE A 257 19.21 13.40 5.93
N ALA A 258 18.03 13.19 6.49
CA ALA A 258 16.77 13.36 5.78
C ALA A 258 16.12 14.68 6.18
N GLY A 259 15.41 15.32 5.27
CA GLY A 259 14.81 16.62 5.56
C GLY A 259 13.93 17.16 4.47
N VAL A 260 13.27 18.27 4.77
CA VAL A 260 12.37 18.95 3.83
C VAL A 260 13.00 20.25 3.37
N ILE A 261 13.07 20.44 2.05
CA ILE A 261 13.49 21.69 1.42
C ILE A 261 12.32 22.32 0.68
N GLY A 262 12.29 23.66 0.69
CA GLY A 262 11.34 24.46 -0.07
C GLY A 262 10.15 24.95 0.75
N ARG A 263 9.41 25.92 0.18
CA ARG A 263 8.22 26.53 0.81
C ARG A 263 6.94 26.43 -0.03
N LYS A 264 7.05 26.02 -1.29
CA LYS A 264 5.91 25.91 -2.22
C LYS A 264 5.77 24.50 -2.81
N LYS A 265 6.91 23.90 -3.19
CA LYS A 265 7.03 22.50 -3.56
C LYS A 265 7.95 21.85 -2.54
N PHE A 266 7.37 21.44 -1.41
CA PHE A 266 8.14 20.73 -0.39
C PHE A 266 8.74 19.48 -1.03
N ALA A 267 10.05 19.31 -0.87
CA ALA A 267 10.75 18.12 -1.30
C ALA A 267 11.34 17.48 -0.05
N TYR A 268 10.79 16.32 0.33
CA TYR A 268 11.47 15.43 1.27
C TYR A 268 12.57 14.69 0.51
N ASP A 269 13.80 14.76 1.00
CA ASP A 269 14.95 14.16 0.35
C ASP A 269 16.01 13.81 1.38
N LEU A 270 17.01 13.05 0.95
CA LEU A 270 18.12 12.61 1.78
C LEU A 270 19.44 13.17 1.24
N TRP A 271 20.36 13.47 2.16
CA TRP A 271 21.71 13.93 1.86
C TRP A 271 22.76 13.14 2.64
N GLY A 272 23.91 12.94 2.03
CA GLY A 272 25.06 12.32 2.68
C GLY A 272 25.95 11.56 1.71
N ASP A 273 27.16 11.24 2.16
CA ASP A 273 28.13 10.43 1.42
C ASP A 273 27.59 9.03 1.09
N THR A 274 26.72 8.48 1.95
CA THR A 274 26.03 7.20 1.75
C THR A 274 25.25 7.16 0.44
N ILE A 275 24.58 8.27 0.09
CA ILE A 275 23.73 8.39 -1.10
C ILE A 275 24.60 8.51 -2.35
N ASN A 276 25.64 9.35 -2.27
CA ASN A 276 26.62 9.45 -3.34
C ASN A 276 27.28 8.09 -3.62
N THR A 277 27.60 7.33 -2.57
CA THR A 277 28.18 5.99 -2.71
C THR A 277 27.18 5.03 -3.37
N ALA A 278 25.91 5.02 -2.96
CA ALA A 278 24.89 4.18 -3.58
C ALA A 278 24.73 4.48 -5.08
N SER A 279 24.65 5.77 -5.45
CA SER A 279 24.61 6.21 -6.85
C SER A 279 25.87 5.81 -7.63
N ARG A 280 27.05 5.80 -6.98
CA ARG A 280 28.29 5.30 -7.60
C ARG A 280 28.31 3.78 -7.76
N MET A 281 27.69 3.04 -6.84
CA MET A 281 27.50 1.60 -7.00
C MET A 281 26.60 1.30 -8.19
N GLU A 282 25.54 2.09 -8.41
CA GLU A 282 24.65 1.92 -9.58
C GLU A 282 25.41 2.23 -10.88
N SER A 283 26.01 3.41 -10.98
CA SER A 283 26.63 3.87 -12.23
C SER A 283 27.84 3.03 -12.67
N ASN A 284 28.50 2.35 -11.73
CA ASN A 284 29.58 1.38 -12.02
C ASN A 284 29.09 -0.09 -12.04
N SER A 285 27.78 -0.32 -11.91
CA SER A 285 27.20 -1.65 -11.99
C SER A 285 27.13 -2.14 -13.43
N ILE A 286 27.00 -3.45 -13.58
CA ILE A 286 26.79 -4.09 -14.89
C ILE A 286 25.28 -4.07 -15.17
N PRO A 287 24.83 -3.73 -16.39
CA PRO A 287 23.44 -3.88 -16.80
C PRO A 287 22.88 -5.26 -16.43
N GLY A 288 21.71 -5.30 -15.80
CA GLY A 288 21.08 -6.55 -15.39
C GLY A 288 21.59 -7.13 -14.08
N ARG A 289 22.43 -6.40 -13.33
CA ARG A 289 23.08 -6.92 -12.11
C ARG A 289 22.93 -5.95 -10.93
N ILE A 290 23.08 -6.52 -9.73
CA ILE A 290 22.96 -5.83 -8.45
C ILE A 290 24.34 -5.67 -7.83
N GLN A 291 24.82 -4.42 -7.74
CA GLN A 291 26.09 -4.09 -7.11
C GLN A 291 25.87 -3.48 -5.74
N ILE A 292 26.60 -3.97 -4.75
CA ILE A 292 26.53 -3.51 -3.37
C ILE A 292 27.90 -3.06 -2.87
N SER A 293 27.93 -2.06 -1.99
CA SER A 293 29.14 -1.65 -1.31
C SER A 293 29.58 -2.67 -0.25
N ARG A 294 30.81 -2.54 0.24
CA ARG A 294 31.31 -3.32 1.38
C ARG A 294 30.43 -3.20 2.63
N SER A 295 29.96 -2.00 2.97
CA SER A 295 29.14 -1.80 4.18
C SER A 295 27.79 -2.53 4.10
N THR A 296 27.22 -2.66 2.90
CA THR A 296 26.03 -3.49 2.70
C THR A 296 26.38 -4.98 2.71
N TYR A 297 27.47 -5.38 2.03
CA TYR A 297 27.89 -6.79 1.97
C TYR A 297 28.08 -7.41 3.36
N GLU A 298 28.76 -6.71 4.26
CA GLU A 298 29.00 -7.16 5.64
C GLU A 298 27.70 -7.39 6.45
N ARG A 299 26.56 -6.90 5.96
CA ARG A 299 25.23 -7.06 6.57
C ARG A 299 24.38 -8.17 5.95
N VAL A 300 24.80 -8.74 4.82
CA VAL A 300 24.01 -9.71 4.05
C VAL A 300 24.79 -10.95 3.62
N TYR A 301 26.10 -11.01 3.91
CA TYR A 301 26.99 -12.08 3.44
C TYR A 301 26.64 -13.47 3.99
N ASP A 302 26.00 -13.53 5.16
CA ASP A 302 25.63 -14.76 5.87
C ASP A 302 24.19 -15.23 5.58
N LEU A 303 23.44 -14.49 4.76
CA LEU A 303 22.04 -14.80 4.43
C LEU A 303 21.88 -15.85 3.31
N GLY A 304 22.96 -16.54 2.93
CA GLY A 304 22.96 -17.56 1.87
C GLY A 304 23.08 -17.00 0.44
N PHE A 305 23.27 -15.68 0.29
CA PHE A 305 23.62 -15.06 -0.98
C PHE A 305 25.10 -15.26 -1.32
N THR A 306 25.44 -15.21 -2.60
CA THR A 306 26.83 -15.34 -3.07
C THR A 306 27.18 -14.14 -3.92
N PHE A 307 28.39 -13.62 -3.75
CA PHE A 307 28.84 -12.39 -4.37
C PHE A 307 30.18 -12.55 -5.05
N GLU A 308 30.40 -11.76 -6.10
CA GLU A 308 31.68 -11.60 -6.78
C GLU A 308 32.32 -10.28 -6.34
N GLU A 309 33.53 -10.35 -5.79
CA GLU A 309 34.28 -9.15 -5.39
C GLU A 309 34.76 -8.37 -6.64
N ARG A 310 34.66 -7.04 -6.58
CA ARG A 310 35.08 -6.13 -7.64
C ARG A 310 35.86 -4.96 -7.07
N HIS A 311 36.99 -4.63 -7.70
CA HIS A 311 37.72 -3.40 -7.44
C HIS A 311 37.24 -2.30 -8.39
N LEU A 312 36.75 -1.20 -7.83
CA LEU A 312 36.22 -0.07 -8.59
C LEU A 312 36.98 1.19 -8.22
N ASN A 313 37.24 2.05 -9.20
CA ASN A 313 37.72 3.40 -8.94
C ASN A 313 36.54 4.37 -8.89
N VAL A 314 36.14 4.78 -7.69
CA VAL A 314 34.97 5.65 -7.47
C VAL A 314 35.40 7.10 -7.35
N LYS A 315 34.84 7.94 -8.22
CA LYS A 315 35.08 9.39 -8.22
C LYS A 315 34.82 9.98 -6.83
N GLY A 316 35.85 10.58 -6.24
CA GLY A 316 35.80 11.20 -4.91
C GLY A 316 36.14 10.27 -3.75
N LYS A 317 36.28 8.95 -3.97
CA LYS A 317 36.70 7.96 -2.97
C LYS A 317 37.99 7.21 -3.31
N GLY A 318 38.38 7.19 -4.58
CA GLY A 318 39.53 6.40 -5.05
C GLY A 318 39.15 4.93 -5.23
N GLU A 319 40.11 4.03 -5.03
CA GLU A 319 39.86 2.59 -5.10
C GLU A 319 38.97 2.12 -3.95
N CYS A 320 37.90 1.41 -4.29
CA CYS A 320 37.00 0.79 -3.33
C CYS A 320 36.64 -0.63 -3.76
N ILE A 321 36.40 -1.48 -2.78
CA ILE A 321 35.88 -2.83 -2.98
C ILE A 321 34.36 -2.77 -2.99
N ALA A 322 33.77 -3.38 -4.01
CA ALA A 322 32.34 -3.60 -4.17
C ALA A 322 32.08 -5.09 -4.40
N TYR A 323 30.81 -5.48 -4.29
CA TYR A 323 30.39 -6.86 -4.40
C TYR A 323 29.21 -6.93 -5.36
N MET A 324 29.27 -7.82 -6.34
CA MET A 324 28.18 -8.06 -7.28
C MET A 324 27.41 -9.30 -6.85
N LEU A 325 26.09 -9.20 -6.70
CA LEU A 325 25.27 -10.39 -6.43
C LEU A 325 25.38 -11.34 -7.62
N HIS A 326 25.60 -12.63 -7.35
CA HIS A 326 25.65 -13.65 -8.39
C HIS A 326 24.29 -13.79 -9.09
N GLU A 327 24.31 -13.90 -10.41
CA GLU A 327 23.12 -13.95 -11.27
C GLU A 327 22.13 -15.10 -10.96
N LYS A 328 22.53 -16.12 -10.20
CA LYS A 328 21.65 -17.23 -9.83
C LYS A 328 20.57 -16.82 -8.81
N HIS A 329 20.76 -15.68 -8.16
CA HIS A 329 19.88 -15.18 -7.09
C HIS A 329 18.78 -14.25 -7.59
N HIS A 330 18.76 -13.90 -8.87
CA HIS A 330 17.70 -13.08 -9.44
C HIS A 330 17.37 -13.56 -10.85
N THR A 331 16.15 -13.31 -11.29
CA THR A 331 15.78 -13.57 -12.68
C THR A 331 16.44 -12.54 -13.61
N PRO A 332 16.71 -12.88 -14.87
CA PRO A 332 17.13 -11.90 -15.85
C PRO A 332 15.95 -11.01 -16.25
N ALA A 333 16.13 -9.69 -16.26
CA ALA A 333 15.10 -8.76 -16.77
C ALA A 333 14.77 -9.01 -18.25
N LEU A 334 15.77 -9.40 -19.04
CA LEU A 334 15.64 -9.63 -20.47
C LEU A 334 15.02 -11.02 -20.73
N VAL A 335 13.99 -11.05 -21.58
CA VAL A 335 13.39 -12.29 -22.06
C VAL A 335 13.92 -12.65 -23.46
N PRO A 336 14.32 -13.92 -23.70
CA PRO A 336 14.77 -14.35 -25.01
C PRO A 336 13.68 -14.14 -26.07
N SER A 337 14.08 -13.82 -27.31
CA SER A 337 13.13 -13.82 -28.41
C SER A 337 12.60 -15.24 -28.66
N PHE A 338 11.40 -15.36 -29.26
CA PHE A 338 10.85 -16.66 -29.67
C PHE A 338 11.84 -17.42 -30.58
N THR A 339 12.53 -16.71 -31.46
CA THR A 339 13.57 -17.26 -32.35
C THR A 339 14.78 -17.78 -31.57
N ASP A 340 15.21 -17.06 -30.52
CA ASP A 340 16.32 -17.50 -29.66
C ASP A 340 15.94 -18.70 -28.80
N MET A 341 14.69 -18.77 -28.33
CA MET A 341 14.15 -19.93 -27.63
C MET A 341 14.12 -21.16 -28.53
N LEU A 342 13.64 -21.01 -29.78
CA LEU A 342 13.66 -22.10 -30.77
C LEU A 342 15.08 -22.53 -31.10
N ARG A 343 16.02 -21.59 -31.28
CA ARG A 343 17.42 -21.89 -31.56
C ARG A 343 18.12 -22.59 -30.40
N THR A 344 17.84 -22.17 -29.18
CA THR A 344 18.35 -22.81 -27.95
C THR A 344 17.78 -24.23 -27.83
N SER A 345 16.48 -24.40 -28.05
CA SER A 345 15.81 -25.71 -28.05
C SER A 345 16.36 -26.64 -29.14
N LEU A 346 16.58 -26.13 -30.35
CA LEU A 346 17.20 -26.84 -31.46
C LEU A 346 18.64 -27.25 -31.14
N ASN A 347 19.44 -26.35 -30.54
CA ASN A 347 20.81 -26.64 -30.13
C ASN A 347 20.88 -27.70 -29.01
N ILE A 348 19.94 -27.68 -28.06
CA ILE A 348 19.82 -28.70 -27.01
C ILE A 348 19.44 -30.06 -27.63
N LEU A 349 18.49 -30.08 -28.58
CA LEU A 349 18.11 -31.30 -29.31
C LEU A 349 19.26 -31.84 -30.16
N GLN A 350 20.02 -30.97 -30.83
CA GLN A 350 21.20 -31.36 -31.59
C GLN A 350 22.31 -31.91 -30.70
N LYS A 351 22.62 -31.27 -29.55
CA LYS A 351 23.58 -31.80 -28.58
C LYS A 351 23.16 -33.15 -27.99
N LYS A 352 21.87 -33.35 -27.71
CA LYS A 352 21.34 -34.67 -27.28
C LYS A 352 21.51 -35.73 -28.36
N ASN A 353 21.29 -35.38 -29.63
CA ASN A 353 21.50 -36.31 -30.75
C ASN A 353 22.99 -36.62 -30.99
N SER A 354 23.90 -35.65 -30.82
CA SER A 354 25.34 -35.87 -30.92
C SER A 354 25.88 -36.76 -29.78
N ALA A 355 25.41 -36.57 -28.55
CA ALA A 355 25.77 -37.43 -27.42
C ALA A 355 25.24 -38.86 -27.56
N ASN A 356 24.08 -39.05 -28.20
CA ASN A 356 23.56 -40.36 -28.57
C ASN A 356 24.31 -41.01 -29.75
N LEU A 357 24.99 -40.23 -30.61
CA LEU A 357 25.86 -40.79 -31.66
C LEU A 357 27.25 -41.18 -31.14
N GLU A 358 27.80 -40.46 -30.14
CA GLU A 358 29.08 -40.83 -29.52
C GLU A 358 29.00 -42.13 -28.72
N THR A 359 27.81 -42.51 -28.23
CA THR A 359 27.58 -43.79 -27.54
C THR A 359 27.37 -44.99 -28.48
N LEU A 360 27.32 -44.79 -29.80
CA LEU A 360 27.21 -45.87 -30.80
C LEU A 360 28.54 -46.23 -31.50
N ASN A 361 29.64 -45.52 -31.23
CA ASN A 361 30.92 -45.68 -31.95
C ASN A 361 32.08 -46.19 -31.07
N GLU A 362 31.80 -47.02 -30.05
CA GLU A 362 32.85 -47.84 -29.43
C GLU A 362 32.92 -49.24 -30.09
N PRO A 363 34.09 -49.70 -30.56
CA PRO A 363 34.24 -51.04 -31.11
C PRO A 363 34.24 -52.06 -29.97
N LYS A 364 33.12 -52.76 -29.76
CA LYS A 364 33.06 -53.91 -28.87
C LYS A 364 33.89 -55.07 -29.45
N THR A 365 35.01 -55.39 -28.81
CA THR A 365 35.75 -56.64 -29.01
C THR A 365 35.01 -57.82 -28.36
N PRO A 366 35.01 -59.01 -28.98
CA PRO A 366 34.23 -60.13 -28.47
C PRO A 366 35.03 -60.89 -27.40
N THR A 367 34.52 -60.97 -26.18
CA THR A 367 34.97 -61.98 -25.21
C THR A 367 33.88 -63.03 -25.05
N ARG A 368 34.27 -64.28 -25.37
CA ARG A 368 33.52 -65.49 -25.02
C ARG A 368 33.44 -65.61 -23.50
N ASN A 369 32.25 -65.87 -22.98
CA ASN A 369 32.10 -66.90 -21.96
C ASN A 369 30.68 -67.48 -21.98
N ASN A 370 30.65 -68.80 -21.92
CA ASN A 370 29.48 -69.64 -21.70
C ASN A 370 28.91 -69.33 -20.32
N ASP A 371 27.59 -69.21 -20.20
CA ASP A 371 26.78 -70.16 -19.44
C ASP A 371 25.29 -69.77 -19.52
N ASN A 372 24.45 -70.81 -19.55
CA ASN A 372 23.00 -70.77 -19.66
C ASN A 372 22.32 -69.99 -18.51
N ILE A 373 21.12 -69.45 -18.75
CA ILE A 373 19.86 -69.76 -18.02
C ILE A 373 18.69 -68.89 -18.55
N THR A 374 17.73 -69.61 -19.15
CA THR A 374 16.25 -69.53 -19.10
C THR A 374 15.53 -68.18 -18.94
N LEU A 375 14.67 -67.90 -19.92
CA LEU A 375 13.62 -66.88 -19.94
C LEU A 375 12.56 -67.07 -18.84
N THR A 376 12.13 -65.98 -18.21
CA THR A 376 10.79 -65.89 -17.60
C THR A 376 10.18 -64.54 -17.97
N ILE A 377 9.06 -64.61 -18.69
CA ILE A 377 8.20 -63.50 -19.08
C ILE A 377 7.26 -63.24 -17.89
N ASN A 378 7.16 -62.00 -17.41
CA ASN A 378 6.06 -61.56 -16.56
C ASN A 378 5.34 -60.38 -17.22
N GLN A 379 4.13 -60.67 -17.70
CA GLN A 379 3.03 -59.72 -17.88
C GLN A 379 2.32 -59.54 -16.53
N GLU A 380 1.92 -58.31 -16.21
CA GLU A 380 0.69 -57.85 -15.51
C GLU A 380 0.88 -56.35 -15.21
N ALA A 381 0.12 -55.39 -15.75
CA ALA A 381 -1.32 -55.09 -15.69
C ALA A 381 -1.75 -54.29 -14.44
N TYR A 382 -2.71 -53.36 -14.68
CA TYR A 382 -3.51 -52.52 -13.75
C TYR A 382 -2.90 -51.17 -13.32
N LEU A 383 -3.59 -50.01 -13.32
CA LEU A 383 -5.00 -49.63 -13.55
C LEU A 383 -5.09 -48.14 -13.93
N SER A 384 -6.05 -47.81 -14.80
CA SER A 384 -6.62 -46.48 -15.01
C SER A 384 -7.47 -46.00 -13.83
N PRO A 385 -7.92 -44.73 -13.81
CA PRO A 385 -9.38 -44.56 -13.83
C PRO A 385 -9.89 -43.43 -14.74
N ASN A 386 -10.95 -43.80 -15.46
CA ASN A 386 -12.19 -43.08 -15.78
C ASN A 386 -12.20 -41.57 -16.10
N ASN A 387 -12.69 -41.26 -17.30
CA ASN A 387 -13.68 -40.22 -17.51
C ASN A 387 -14.86 -40.80 -18.31
N THR A 388 -16.05 -40.79 -17.70
CA THR A 388 -17.35 -41.03 -18.31
C THR A 388 -17.96 -39.72 -18.79
N LEU A 389 -18.58 -39.74 -19.97
CA LEU A 389 -19.68 -38.85 -20.34
C LEU A 389 -20.87 -39.76 -20.67
N GLU A 390 -22.03 -39.31 -20.18
CA GLU A 390 -23.39 -39.89 -20.23
C GLU A 390 -23.76 -41.00 -19.24
#